data_AF-A0A7S0K662-F1
#
_entry.id   AF-A0A7S0K662-F1
#
_cell.length_a   1.000
_cell.length_b   1.000
_cell.length_c   1.000
_cell.angle_alpha   90.00
_cell.angle_beta   90.00
_cell.angle_gamma   90.00
#
_symmetry.space_group_name_H-M   'P 1'
#
loop_
_entity.id
_entity.type
_entity.pdbx_description
1 polymer ?
#
loop_
_entity_poly.entity_id
_entity_poly.type
_entity_poly.pdbx_seq_one_letter_code
_entity_poly.pdbx_strand_id
1 'polypeptide(L)'
;MDAASAVASAAGVGRAGAAAERTARRAGASPVRLTSVRELRAEAERATHKGLTAAVRKHTFVGVVDEELSLVQFGTKLLLVNHLSFARELMYQQALRLFAGMHSFELRPAPGVRELVLMALEGPDGRGMDEAAKGAAADAVASLLESKAEMLLEYFGVGFRMQQPEAAADSHGDGDGDG
;
A
#
# COMPACT_ATOMS: atom_id res chain seq x y z
N MET A 1 19.48 52.26 23.11
CA MET A 1 19.44 51.42 21.89
C MET A 1 19.13 50.02 22.38
N ASP A 2 17.85 49.74 22.54
CA ASP A 2 17.35 48.62 23.35
C ASP A 2 16.96 47.43 22.49
N ALA A 3 17.21 46.23 23.02
CA ALA A 3 17.16 44.94 22.37
C ALA A 3 15.71 44.43 22.15
N ALA A 4 14.87 45.22 21.49
CA ALA A 4 13.43 44.96 21.34
C ALA A 4 13.02 44.39 19.96
N SER A 5 13.96 44.06 19.07
CA SER A 5 13.63 43.67 17.67
C SER A 5 13.77 42.16 17.34
N ALA A 6 14.17 41.30 18.29
CA ALA A 6 14.52 39.92 17.96
C ALA A 6 13.48 38.83 18.33
N VAL A 7 12.36 39.15 18.99
CA VAL A 7 11.45 38.11 19.52
C VAL A 7 10.21 37.85 18.63
N ALA A 8 10.02 38.61 17.55
CA ALA A 8 8.80 38.49 16.72
C ALA A 8 8.84 37.38 15.64
N SER A 9 9.99 36.73 15.39
CA SER A 9 10.15 35.83 14.23
C SER A 9 9.94 34.33 14.54
N ALA A 10 9.99 33.91 15.81
CA ALA A 10 9.88 32.48 16.17
C ALA A 10 8.43 31.96 16.28
N ALA A 11 7.43 32.84 16.42
CA ALA A 11 6.03 32.45 16.65
C ALA A 11 5.25 32.06 15.37
N GLY A 12 5.76 32.42 14.19
CA GLY A 12 5.10 32.17 12.90
C GLY A 12 5.25 30.74 12.39
N VAL A 13 6.36 30.08 12.69
CA VAL A 13 6.71 28.76 12.12
C VAL A 13 5.91 27.62 12.77
N GLY A 14 5.64 27.70 14.07
CA GLY A 14 4.89 26.67 14.81
C GLY A 14 3.38 26.62 14.48
N ARG A 15 2.78 27.76 14.14
CA ARG A 15 1.34 27.83 13.80
C ARG A 15 1.03 27.29 12.41
N ALA A 16 1.93 27.47 11.44
CA ALA A 16 1.79 26.92 10.10
C ALA A 16 1.89 25.39 10.09
N GLY A 17 2.83 24.82 10.85
CA GLY A 17 2.97 23.37 11.03
C GLY A 17 1.73 22.73 11.67
N ALA A 18 1.23 23.32 12.76
CA ALA A 18 0.04 22.81 13.45
C ALA A 18 -1.26 22.96 12.62
N ALA A 19 -1.38 24.00 11.78
CA ALA A 19 -2.51 24.15 10.88
C ALA A 19 -2.47 23.14 9.72
N ALA A 20 -1.29 22.90 9.13
CA ALA A 20 -1.08 21.88 8.10
C ALA A 20 -1.36 20.48 8.65
N GLU A 21 -0.92 20.18 9.86
CA GLU A 21 -1.13 18.88 10.53
C GLU A 21 -2.60 18.62 10.89
N ARG A 22 -3.33 19.64 11.35
CA ARG A 22 -4.79 19.54 11.57
C ARG A 22 -5.57 19.37 10.26
N THR A 23 -5.13 20.01 9.19
CA THR A 23 -5.78 19.89 7.86
C THR A 23 -5.49 18.53 7.24
N ALA A 24 -4.27 18.00 7.41
CA ALA A 24 -3.88 16.66 7.02
C ALA A 24 -4.71 15.59 7.76
N ARG A 25 -4.88 15.72 9.09
CA ARG A 25 -5.77 14.85 9.87
C ARG A 25 -7.23 14.91 9.40
N ARG A 26 -7.73 16.08 9.00
CA ARG A 26 -9.10 16.26 8.50
C ARG A 26 -9.31 15.70 7.08
N ALA A 27 -8.22 15.54 6.32
CA ALA A 27 -8.19 14.94 4.99
C ALA A 27 -7.74 13.47 4.99
N GLY A 28 -7.55 12.85 6.17
CA GLY A 28 -7.05 11.48 6.32
C GLY A 28 -5.60 11.27 5.86
N ALA A 29 -4.83 12.34 5.63
CA ALA A 29 -3.44 12.23 5.18
C ALA A 29 -2.49 12.17 6.39
N SER A 30 -1.60 11.18 6.40
CA SER A 30 -0.57 11.06 7.44
C SER A 30 0.46 12.20 7.33
N PRO A 31 0.93 12.78 8.44
CA PRO A 31 2.00 13.78 8.44
C PRO A 31 3.34 13.12 8.09
N VAL A 32 3.66 13.08 6.78
CA VAL A 32 4.91 12.46 6.30
C VAL A 32 6.08 13.42 6.41
N ARG A 33 7.14 12.98 7.12
CA ARG A 33 8.38 13.73 7.32
C ARG A 33 9.41 13.53 6.22
N LEU A 34 9.33 12.42 5.48
CA LEU A 34 10.29 12.07 4.43
C LEU A 34 10.12 12.98 3.21
N THR A 35 11.23 13.59 2.76
CA THR A 35 11.26 14.46 1.58
C THR A 35 10.89 13.72 0.30
N SER A 36 11.34 12.47 0.15
CA SER A 36 11.02 11.61 -0.99
C SER A 36 9.51 11.45 -1.21
N VAL A 37 8.74 11.15 -0.16
CA VAL A 37 7.28 10.99 -0.26
C VAL A 37 6.59 12.32 -0.52
N ARG A 38 7.13 13.43 0.02
CA ARG A 38 6.61 14.78 -0.26
C ARG A 38 6.80 15.17 -1.72
N GLU A 39 7.94 14.80 -2.31
CA GLU A 39 8.23 15.03 -3.73
C GLU A 39 7.28 14.21 -4.62
N LEU A 40 7.06 12.93 -4.31
CA LEU A 40 6.11 12.08 -5.03
C LEU A 40 4.66 12.60 -4.94
N ARG A 41 4.24 13.09 -3.76
CA ARG A 41 2.92 13.74 -3.61
C ARG A 41 2.82 15.00 -4.46
N ALA A 42 3.85 15.84 -4.44
CA ALA A 42 3.87 17.05 -5.25
C ALA A 42 3.88 16.74 -6.75
N GLU A 43 4.53 15.65 -7.18
CA GLU A 43 4.49 15.18 -8.55
C GLU A 43 3.08 14.75 -8.98
N ALA A 44 2.39 13.93 -8.17
CA ALA A 44 1.01 13.54 -8.42
C ALA A 44 0.06 14.76 -8.47
N GLU A 45 0.26 15.76 -7.60
CA GLU A 45 -0.49 17.02 -7.63
C GLU A 45 -0.23 17.81 -8.92
N ARG A 46 1.02 17.91 -9.38
CA ARG A 46 1.37 18.59 -10.64
C ARG A 46 0.78 17.89 -11.87
N ALA A 47 0.66 16.57 -11.85
CA ALA A 47 0.05 15.80 -12.93
C ALA A 47 -1.50 15.88 -12.97
N THR A 48 -2.13 16.58 -12.03
CA THR A 48 -3.59 16.62 -11.92
C THR A 48 -4.25 17.37 -13.08
N HIS A 49 -5.13 16.69 -13.81
CA HIS A 49 -5.92 17.28 -14.88
C HIS A 49 -7.31 17.73 -14.41
N LYS A 50 -7.53 19.04 -14.29
CA LYS A 50 -8.79 19.64 -13.76
C LYS A 50 -10.08 19.11 -14.43
N GLY A 51 -10.07 18.95 -15.75
CA GLY A 51 -11.24 18.45 -16.50
C GLY A 51 -11.61 17.02 -16.13
N LEU A 52 -10.66 16.09 -16.19
CA LEU A 52 -10.84 14.71 -15.75
C LEU A 52 -11.23 14.61 -14.26
N THR A 53 -10.61 15.41 -13.38
CA THR A 53 -11.00 15.49 -11.97
C THR A 53 -12.46 15.92 -11.81
N ALA A 54 -12.92 16.89 -12.60
CA ALA A 54 -14.32 17.30 -12.58
C ALA A 54 -15.26 16.20 -13.11
N ALA A 55 -14.85 15.48 -14.16
CA ALA A 55 -15.58 14.35 -14.70
C ALA A 55 -15.75 13.25 -13.65
N VAL A 56 -14.65 12.79 -13.04
CA VAL A 56 -14.68 11.74 -11.99
C VAL A 56 -15.47 12.21 -10.76
N ARG A 57 -15.42 13.48 -10.38
CA ARG A 57 -16.18 13.97 -9.21
C ARG A 57 -17.69 14.04 -9.41
N LYS A 58 -18.15 14.24 -10.64
CA LYS A 58 -19.56 14.51 -10.96
C LYS A 58 -20.16 13.47 -11.91
N HIS A 59 -19.46 12.36 -12.14
CA HIS A 59 -19.97 11.31 -13.00
C HIS A 59 -21.16 10.60 -12.35
N THR A 60 -22.03 10.07 -13.19
CA THR A 60 -23.00 9.05 -12.81
C THR A 60 -22.52 7.74 -13.38
N PHE A 61 -22.33 6.73 -12.53
CA PHE A 61 -21.95 5.39 -12.99
C PHE A 61 -23.13 4.75 -13.73
N VAL A 62 -22.86 4.18 -14.91
CA VAL A 62 -23.89 3.56 -15.76
C VAL A 62 -23.80 2.03 -15.69
N GLY A 63 -22.62 1.47 -15.89
CA GLY A 63 -22.43 0.02 -15.86
C GLY A 63 -21.01 -0.42 -16.23
N VAL A 64 -20.69 -1.67 -15.91
CA VAL A 64 -19.45 -2.33 -16.29
C VAL A 64 -19.62 -2.93 -17.69
N VAL A 65 -18.62 -2.78 -18.55
CA VAL A 65 -18.60 -3.38 -19.90
C VAL A 65 -17.85 -4.71 -19.86
N ASP A 66 -16.65 -4.71 -19.28
CA ASP A 66 -15.79 -5.89 -19.13
C ASP A 66 -14.86 -5.72 -17.90
N GLU A 67 -13.82 -6.53 -17.78
CA GLU A 67 -12.86 -6.53 -16.67
C GLU A 67 -12.03 -5.24 -16.54
N GLU A 68 -11.93 -4.42 -17.59
CA GLU A 68 -11.13 -3.20 -17.60
C GLU A 68 -11.94 -1.93 -17.86
N LEU A 69 -13.10 -2.05 -18.52
CA LEU A 69 -13.87 -0.93 -19.06
C LEU A 69 -15.23 -0.77 -18.35
N SER A 70 -15.59 0.48 -18.10
CA SER A 70 -16.88 0.87 -17.53
C SER A 70 -17.44 2.10 -18.25
N LEU A 71 -18.77 2.22 -18.26
CA LEU A 71 -19.47 3.38 -18.77
C LEU A 71 -19.84 4.32 -17.62
N VAL A 72 -19.51 5.60 -17.82
CA VAL A 72 -19.88 6.68 -16.92
C VAL A 72 -20.50 7.83 -17.71
N GLN A 73 -21.51 8.47 -17.14
CA GLN A 73 -22.12 9.65 -17.71
C GLN A 73 -21.57 10.90 -17.01
N PHE A 74 -21.14 11.90 -17.79
CA PHE A 74 -20.75 13.21 -17.29
C PHE A 74 -21.46 14.31 -18.09
N GLY A 75 -22.43 14.97 -17.45
CA GLY A 75 -23.35 15.88 -18.15
C GLY A 75 -24.16 15.13 -19.20
N THR A 76 -24.05 15.56 -20.47
CA THR A 76 -24.70 14.92 -21.62
C THR A 76 -23.82 13.89 -22.33
N LYS A 77 -22.59 13.69 -21.88
CA LYS A 77 -21.63 12.77 -22.50
C LYS A 77 -21.65 11.41 -21.81
N LEU A 78 -21.72 10.36 -22.60
CA LEU A 78 -21.43 8.99 -22.16
C LEU A 78 -19.96 8.69 -22.48
N LEU A 79 -19.19 8.32 -21.46
CA LEU A 79 -17.76 8.09 -21.55
C LEU A 79 -17.46 6.62 -21.25
N LEU A 80 -16.61 6.03 -22.08
CA LEU A 80 -15.97 4.76 -21.80
C LEU A 80 -14.67 5.01 -21.03
N VAL A 81 -14.51 4.35 -19.90
CA VAL A 81 -13.40 4.56 -18.97
C VAL A 81 -12.72 3.25 -18.68
N ASN A 82 -11.39 3.23 -18.78
CA ASN A 82 -10.58 2.11 -18.31
C ASN A 82 -10.45 2.17 -16.77
N HIS A 83 -11.39 1.52 -16.08
CA HIS A 83 -11.47 1.54 -14.63
C HIS A 83 -10.30 0.81 -13.96
N LEU A 84 -9.66 -0.16 -14.62
CA LEU A 84 -8.42 -0.78 -14.14
C LEU A 84 -7.28 0.24 -14.01
N SER A 85 -7.10 1.08 -15.03
CA SER A 85 -6.10 2.16 -15.04
C SER A 85 -6.41 3.22 -13.98
N PHE A 86 -7.69 3.58 -13.83
CA PHE A 86 -8.13 4.49 -12.77
C PHE A 86 -7.89 3.92 -11.38
N ALA A 87 -8.17 2.64 -11.17
CA ALA A 87 -7.93 1.97 -9.89
C ALA A 87 -6.44 1.98 -9.56
N ARG A 88 -5.56 1.68 -10.53
CA ARG A 88 -4.10 1.75 -10.33
C ARG A 88 -3.64 3.13 -9.86
N GLU A 89 -4.07 4.19 -10.56
CA GLU A 89 -3.70 5.56 -10.20
C GLU A 89 -4.30 5.98 -8.84
N LEU A 90 -5.55 5.60 -8.57
CA LEU A 90 -6.20 5.87 -7.29
C LEU A 90 -5.46 5.19 -6.14
N MET A 91 -5.10 3.91 -6.29
CA MET A 91 -4.37 3.15 -5.28
C MET A 91 -2.98 3.73 -5.05
N TYR A 92 -2.26 4.12 -6.11
CA TYR A 92 -0.98 4.80 -5.99
C TYR A 92 -1.08 6.10 -5.19
N GLN A 93 -2.01 6.99 -5.57
CA GLN A 93 -2.24 8.24 -4.84
C GLN A 93 -2.68 7.99 -3.40
N GLN A 94 -3.47 6.94 -3.15
CA GLN A 94 -3.91 6.59 -1.81
C GLN A 94 -2.76 6.06 -0.94
N ALA A 95 -1.88 5.22 -1.51
CA ALA A 95 -0.66 4.76 -0.85
C ALA A 95 0.25 5.94 -0.47
N LEU A 96 0.40 6.93 -1.37
CA LEU A 96 1.13 8.15 -1.05
C LEU A 96 0.45 8.96 0.07
N ARG A 97 -0.87 9.12 0.03
CA ARG A 97 -1.64 9.88 1.05
C ARG A 97 -1.62 9.23 2.43
N LEU A 98 -1.68 7.90 2.48
CA LEU A 98 -1.71 7.11 3.71
C LEU A 98 -0.35 6.54 4.13
N PHE A 99 0.74 6.92 3.46
CA PHE A 99 2.08 6.49 3.84
C PHE A 99 2.34 6.71 5.33
N ALA A 100 2.83 5.67 6.02
CA ALA A 100 3.00 5.63 7.49
C ALA A 100 1.71 5.87 8.30
N GLY A 101 0.57 5.51 7.73
CA GLY A 101 -0.75 5.63 8.36
C GLY A 101 -1.81 4.75 7.69
N MET A 102 -1.38 3.68 7.01
CA MET A 102 -2.30 2.73 6.39
C MET A 102 -2.92 1.81 7.44
N HIS A 103 -4.20 1.50 7.24
CA HIS A 103 -4.88 0.47 8.00
C HIS A 103 -4.54 -0.89 7.44
N SER A 104 -4.17 -1.82 8.31
CA SER A 104 -3.98 -3.22 7.94
C SER A 104 -5.21 -4.04 8.31
N PHE A 105 -5.42 -5.13 7.56
CA PHE A 105 -6.36 -6.18 7.92
C PHE A 105 -5.62 -7.51 7.88
N GLU A 106 -6.09 -8.47 8.66
CA GLU A 106 -5.45 -9.76 8.82
C GLU A 106 -6.05 -10.77 7.82
N LEU A 107 -5.20 -11.41 7.03
CA LEU A 107 -5.60 -12.57 6.23
C LEU A 107 -5.65 -13.80 7.13
N ARG A 108 -6.78 -14.54 7.09
CA ARG A 108 -6.96 -15.81 7.81
C ARG A 108 -7.44 -16.91 6.85
N PRO A 109 -6.69 -18.01 6.69
CA PRO A 109 -5.34 -18.24 7.22
C PRO A 109 -4.33 -17.25 6.61
N ALA A 110 -3.23 -16.99 7.32
CA ALA A 110 -2.17 -16.15 6.78
C ALA A 110 -1.37 -16.95 5.73
N PRO A 111 -1.31 -16.53 4.46
CA PRO A 111 -0.59 -17.27 3.44
C PRO A 111 0.92 -17.19 3.66
N GLY A 112 1.64 -18.27 3.34
CA GLY A 112 3.10 -18.30 3.41
C GLY A 112 3.73 -17.48 2.28
N VAL A 113 4.66 -16.58 2.59
CA VAL A 113 5.32 -15.72 1.58
C VAL A 113 5.99 -16.55 0.50
N ARG A 114 6.73 -17.59 0.90
CA ARG A 114 7.41 -18.50 -0.04
C ARG A 114 6.44 -19.17 -1.01
N GLU A 115 5.30 -19.63 -0.50
CA GLU A 115 4.26 -20.28 -1.30
C GLU A 115 3.64 -19.31 -2.31
N LEU A 116 3.35 -18.08 -1.87
CA LEU A 116 2.86 -17.02 -2.76
C LEU A 116 3.86 -16.69 -3.88
N VAL A 117 5.15 -16.67 -3.57
CA VAL A 117 6.19 -16.42 -4.59
C VAL A 117 6.28 -17.59 -5.56
N LEU A 118 6.20 -18.84 -5.08
CA LEU A 118 6.16 -20.01 -5.95
C LEU A 118 4.96 -19.96 -6.91
N MET A 119 3.76 -19.64 -6.40
CA MET A 119 2.56 -19.43 -7.23
C MET A 119 2.78 -18.33 -8.28
N ALA A 120 3.44 -17.23 -7.93
CA ALA A 120 3.76 -16.17 -8.89
C ALA A 120 4.72 -16.67 -9.99
N LEU A 121 5.70 -17.51 -9.64
CA LEU A 121 6.68 -18.10 -10.56
C LEU A 121 6.10 -19.23 -11.43
N GLU A 122 4.91 -19.72 -11.16
CA GLU A 122 4.16 -20.57 -12.11
C GLU A 122 3.65 -19.76 -13.31
N GLY A 123 3.55 -18.44 -13.15
CA GLY A 123 3.09 -17.51 -14.17
C GLY A 123 4.18 -17.03 -15.13
N PRO A 124 3.97 -15.88 -15.79
CA PRO A 124 4.93 -15.28 -16.71
C PRO A 124 6.33 -15.04 -16.10
N ASP A 125 6.39 -14.77 -14.79
CA ASP A 125 7.61 -14.37 -14.09
C ASP A 125 8.62 -15.50 -13.88
N GLY A 126 8.18 -16.77 -13.89
CA GLY A 126 9.08 -17.93 -13.79
C GLY A 126 9.25 -18.70 -15.10
N ARG A 127 8.85 -18.12 -16.24
CA ARG A 127 9.04 -18.74 -17.56
C ARG A 127 10.52 -19.00 -17.83
N GLY A 128 10.85 -20.26 -18.13
CA GLY A 128 12.22 -20.68 -18.43
C GLY A 128 13.08 -21.01 -17.20
N MET A 129 12.52 -20.92 -15.99
CA MET A 129 13.17 -21.40 -14.77
C MET A 129 12.82 -22.88 -14.52
N ASP A 130 13.82 -23.65 -14.09
CA ASP A 130 13.56 -24.99 -13.54
C ASP A 130 13.06 -24.90 -12.08
N GLU A 131 12.61 -26.03 -11.54
CA GLU A 131 12.04 -26.08 -10.18
C GLU A 131 13.06 -25.72 -9.09
N ALA A 132 14.35 -26.01 -9.32
CA ALA A 132 15.41 -25.64 -8.37
C ALA A 132 15.62 -24.12 -8.35
N ALA A 133 15.64 -23.48 -9.52
CA ALA A 133 15.77 -22.04 -9.68
C ALA A 133 14.55 -21.30 -9.11
N LYS A 134 13.33 -21.82 -9.33
CA LYS A 134 12.11 -21.26 -8.71
C LYS A 134 12.16 -21.36 -7.18
N GLY A 135 12.59 -22.50 -6.65
CA GLY A 135 12.79 -22.69 -5.21
C GLY A 135 13.79 -21.68 -4.62
N ALA A 136 14.96 -21.56 -5.23
CA ALA A 136 15.98 -20.60 -4.81
C ALA A 136 15.51 -19.14 -4.90
N ALA A 137 14.78 -18.78 -5.97
CA ALA A 137 14.20 -17.45 -6.13
C ALA A 137 13.14 -17.16 -5.05
N ALA A 138 12.28 -18.13 -4.74
CA ALA A 138 11.28 -18.00 -3.68
C ALA A 138 11.92 -17.78 -2.30
N ASP A 139 12.98 -18.53 -1.99
CA ASP A 139 13.72 -18.38 -0.74
C ASP A 139 14.44 -17.03 -0.64
N ALA A 140 15.03 -16.57 -1.75
CA ALA A 140 15.68 -15.26 -1.83
C ALA A 140 14.69 -14.09 -1.66
N VAL A 141 13.53 -14.16 -2.30
CA VAL A 141 12.48 -13.14 -2.16
C VAL A 141 11.89 -13.14 -0.75
N ALA A 142 11.63 -14.31 -0.17
CA ALA A 142 11.14 -14.43 1.20
C ALA A 142 12.12 -13.79 2.19
N SER A 143 13.41 -14.11 2.08
CA SER A 143 14.47 -13.54 2.92
C SER A 143 14.60 -12.02 2.76
N LEU A 144 14.44 -11.50 1.53
CA LEU A 144 14.46 -10.07 1.28
C LEU A 144 13.26 -9.36 1.92
N LEU A 145 12.05 -9.89 1.76
CA LEU A 145 10.83 -9.33 2.35
C LEU A 145 10.89 -9.36 3.88
N GLU A 146 11.45 -10.42 4.46
CA GLU A 146 11.72 -10.52 5.89
C GLU A 146 12.67 -9.42 6.38
N SER A 147 13.78 -9.18 5.66
CA SER A 147 14.73 -8.10 6.00
C SER A 147 14.11 -6.70 5.95
N LYS A 148 12.95 -6.55 5.30
CA LYS A 148 12.20 -5.29 5.13
C LYS A 148 10.88 -5.27 5.88
N ALA A 149 10.54 -6.33 6.62
CA ALA A 149 9.22 -6.52 7.22
C ALA A 149 8.81 -5.39 8.17
N GLU A 150 9.72 -4.93 9.03
CA GLU A 150 9.47 -3.83 9.96
C GLU A 150 9.09 -2.53 9.23
N MET A 151 9.88 -2.18 8.21
CA MET A 151 9.63 -0.99 7.38
C MET A 151 8.33 -1.10 6.58
N LEU A 152 8.03 -2.28 6.03
CA LEU A 152 6.80 -2.53 5.27
C LEU A 152 5.56 -2.46 6.16
N LEU A 153 5.66 -2.92 7.40
CA LEU A 153 4.58 -2.79 8.38
C LEU A 153 4.39 -1.34 8.80
N GLU A 154 5.47 -0.63 9.14
CA GLU A 154 5.42 0.77 9.60
C GLU A 154 4.87 1.71 8.51
N TYR A 155 5.39 1.61 7.29
CA TYR A 155 5.06 2.54 6.22
C TYR A 155 3.86 2.12 5.39
N PHE A 156 3.71 0.82 5.15
CA PHE A 156 2.70 0.30 4.22
C PHE A 156 1.59 -0.53 4.86
N GLY A 157 1.67 -0.83 6.16
CA GLY A 157 0.70 -1.70 6.83
C GLY A 157 0.78 -3.15 6.36
N VAL A 158 1.87 -3.55 5.70
CA VAL A 158 2.07 -4.91 5.20
C VAL A 158 2.90 -5.69 6.22
N GLY A 159 2.23 -6.56 6.96
CA GLY A 159 2.87 -7.44 7.94
C GLY A 159 3.02 -8.87 7.40
N PHE A 160 4.14 -9.50 7.73
CA PHE A 160 4.37 -10.90 7.44
C PHE A 160 4.28 -11.70 8.73
N ARG A 161 3.44 -12.74 8.75
CA ARG A 161 3.49 -13.72 9.83
C ARG A 161 4.66 -14.65 9.55
N MET A 162 5.60 -14.67 10.47
CA MET A 162 6.61 -15.71 10.52
C MET A 162 5.89 -17.00 10.91
N GLN A 163 5.87 -17.99 10.03
CA GLN A 163 5.46 -19.34 10.41
C GLN A 163 6.53 -19.82 11.41
N GLN A 164 6.18 -19.83 12.70
CA GLN A 164 6.87 -20.71 13.63
C GLN A 164 6.69 -22.13 13.09
N PRO A 165 7.77 -22.93 13.00
CA PRO A 165 7.61 -24.33 12.68
C PRO A 165 6.64 -24.90 13.72
N GLU A 166 5.49 -25.35 13.25
CA GLU A 166 4.51 -26.05 14.06
C GLU A 166 5.27 -27.16 14.77
N ALA A 167 5.43 -27.02 16.08
CA ALA A 167 6.09 -28.02 16.91
C ALA A 167 5.38 -29.33 16.59
N ALA A 168 6.15 -30.27 16.02
CA ALA A 168 5.69 -31.60 15.68
C ALA A 168 4.84 -32.10 16.85
N ALA A 169 3.55 -32.33 16.59
CA ALA A 169 2.65 -32.88 17.57
C ALA A 169 3.29 -34.17 18.08
N ASP A 170 3.72 -34.13 19.35
CA ASP A 170 4.09 -35.29 20.13
C ASP A 170 2.99 -36.32 19.99
N SER A 171 3.24 -37.33 19.16
CA SER A 171 2.51 -38.60 19.25
C SER A 171 3.18 -39.41 20.37
N HIS A 172 3.01 -38.92 21.59
CA HIS A 172 3.13 -39.72 22.80
C HIS A 172 1.71 -40.18 23.16
N GLY A 173 1.46 -41.45 22.87
CA GLY A 173 0.34 -42.26 23.34
C GLY A 173 0.72 -43.69 23.01
N ASP A 174 1.40 -44.37 23.93
CA ASP A 174 0.77 -45.32 24.87
C ASP A 174 0.03 -46.39 24.07
N GLY A 175 0.49 -47.64 23.95
CA GLY A 175 0.99 -48.48 25.02
C GLY A 175 0.06 -49.68 25.10
N ASP A 176 0.12 -50.57 24.10
CA ASP A 176 -0.61 -51.84 24.16
C ASP A 176 0.30 -52.88 24.83
N GLY A 177 -0.08 -53.22 26.07
CA GLY A 177 0.53 -54.26 26.88
C GLY A 177 0.24 -55.65 26.31
N ASP A 178 1.30 -56.43 26.18
CA ASP A 178 1.26 -57.88 26.07
C ASP A 178 1.45 -58.45 27.50
N GLY A 179 0.51 -59.28 27.95
CA GLY A 179 0.53 -59.91 29.29
C GLY A 179 -0.84 -60.27 29.84
#